data_AF-A0A2T7T7A7-F1
#
_entry.id   AF-A0A2T7T7A7-F1
#
_cell.length_a   1.000
_cell.length_b   1.000
_cell.length_c   1.000
_cell.angle_alpha   90.00
_cell.angle_beta   90.00
_cell.angle_gamma   90.00
#
_symmetry.space_group_name_H-M   'P 1'
#
loop_
_entity.id
_entity.type
_entity.pdbx_description
1 polymer ?
#
loop_
_entity_poly.entity_id
_entity_poly.type
_entity_poly.pdbx_seq_one_letter_code
_entity_poly.pdbx_strand_id
1 'polypeptide(L)'
;MEFADAREAADLGAFLARLIHYDRAAAVRLQAGGGALAVFGRPASFEVLAIRTARLAAPYVLDVTVSAGELLEAIDEAAGSAVVPAAVTGPPWAGVLPPRGGWRQVPGLPGADAMRRALTVAVAEFRSRDEQLSPGDRTRAERDRIGREIWSRTLGDTRLPLRAVHAAQSLGFLRPVRAMVPAAAPVEEQPVALLESGSWLRLRTPYGSIAVRRAGIGGLTVTPL
;
A
#
# COMPACT_ATOMS: atom_id res chain seq x y z
N MET A 1 -13.80 -13.82 13.04
CA MET A 1 -13.30 -14.12 11.68
C MET A 1 -12.06 -14.97 11.84
N GLU A 2 -11.97 -16.09 11.12
CA GLU A 2 -10.86 -17.05 11.26
C GLU A 2 -9.99 -17.04 10.01
N PHE A 3 -8.68 -16.92 10.20
CA PHE A 3 -7.70 -16.96 9.14
C PHE A 3 -7.27 -18.39 8.84
N ALA A 4 -6.79 -18.64 7.62
CA ALA A 4 -6.37 -19.97 7.20
C ALA A 4 -5.16 -20.52 8.00
N ASP A 5 -4.30 -19.63 8.51
CA ASP A 5 -3.24 -19.97 9.46
C ASP A 5 -2.80 -18.73 10.27
N ALA A 6 -2.05 -18.96 11.35
CA ALA A 6 -1.55 -17.91 12.25
C ALA A 6 -0.65 -16.86 11.55
N ARG A 7 0.00 -17.21 10.43
CA ARG A 7 0.87 -16.26 9.72
C ARG A 7 0.06 -15.20 8.99
N GLU A 8 -1.14 -15.55 8.50
CA GLU A 8 -2.08 -14.57 7.93
C GLU A 8 -2.47 -13.50 8.96
N ALA A 9 -2.71 -13.92 10.21
CA ALA A 9 -3.03 -13.02 11.33
C ALA A 9 -1.84 -12.12 11.69
N ALA A 10 -0.65 -12.70 11.87
CA ALA A 10 0.57 -11.96 12.19
C ALA A 10 0.96 -10.95 11.09
N ASP A 11 0.85 -11.35 9.81
CA ASP A 11 1.13 -10.47 8.68
C ASP A 11 0.13 -9.30 8.60
N LEU A 12 -1.15 -9.57 8.89
CA LEU A 12 -2.16 -8.52 8.97
C LEU A 12 -1.88 -7.56 10.12
N GLY A 13 -1.57 -8.06 11.31
CA GLY A 13 -1.18 -7.25 12.47
C GLY A 13 0.02 -6.36 12.15
N ALA A 14 1.05 -6.93 11.52
CA ALA A 14 2.24 -6.19 11.12
C ALA A 14 1.96 -5.12 10.04
N PHE A 15 1.00 -5.35 9.14
CA PHE A 15 0.53 -4.34 8.18
C PHE A 15 -0.20 -3.19 8.87
N LEU A 16 -1.14 -3.50 9.78
CA LEU A 16 -1.90 -2.50 10.53
C LEU A 16 -0.99 -1.65 11.42
N ALA A 17 -0.03 -2.25 12.12
CA ALA A 17 0.95 -1.54 12.92
C ALA A 17 1.76 -0.51 12.10
N ARG A 18 2.12 -0.85 10.85
CA ARG A 18 2.81 0.09 9.95
C ARG A 18 1.90 1.20 9.44
N LEU A 19 0.62 0.92 9.17
CA LEU A 19 -0.34 1.99 8.85
C LEU A 19 -0.48 2.97 10.02
N ILE A 20 -0.67 2.44 11.24
CA ILE A 20 -0.82 3.23 12.47
C ILE A 20 0.42 4.07 12.77
N HIS A 21 1.61 3.57 12.43
CA HIS A 21 2.84 4.34 12.54
C HIS A 21 2.81 5.64 11.71
N TYR A 22 2.17 5.63 10.53
CA TYR A 22 2.03 6.82 9.68
C TYR A 22 0.81 7.68 10.03
N ASP A 23 -0.27 7.07 10.52
CA ASP A 23 -1.48 7.76 10.93
C ASP A 23 -2.12 7.03 12.12
N ARG A 24 -2.04 7.64 13.30
CA ARG A 24 -2.61 7.06 14.53
C ARG A 24 -4.13 6.91 14.48
N ALA A 25 -4.80 7.69 13.65
CA ALA A 25 -6.25 7.63 13.43
C ALA A 25 -6.63 6.84 12.17
N ALA A 26 -5.71 6.03 11.64
CA ALA A 26 -5.94 5.26 10.42
C ALA A 26 -7.22 4.42 10.51
N ALA A 27 -8.09 4.58 9.52
CA ALA A 27 -9.19 3.66 9.25
C ALA A 27 -8.79 2.69 8.14
N VAL A 28 -9.33 1.47 8.17
CA VAL A 28 -9.19 0.49 7.09
C VAL A 28 -10.54 0.04 6.58
N ARG A 29 -10.65 -0.15 5.27
CA ARG A 29 -11.80 -0.79 4.65
C ARG A 29 -11.53 -2.28 4.55
N LEU A 30 -12.44 -3.08 5.06
CA LEU A 30 -12.40 -4.53 5.01
C LEU A 30 -13.42 -5.01 3.97
N GLN A 31 -12.99 -5.90 3.07
CA GLN A 31 -13.88 -6.61 2.16
C GLN A 31 -13.56 -8.09 2.20
N ALA A 32 -14.50 -8.92 2.67
CA ALA A 32 -14.35 -10.37 2.66
C ALA A 32 -15.31 -11.01 1.65
N GLY A 33 -14.81 -12.01 0.94
CA GLY A 33 -15.57 -12.81 -0.02
C GLY A 33 -14.67 -13.80 -0.76
N GLY A 34 -15.24 -14.89 -1.28
CA GLY A 34 -14.49 -15.89 -2.05
C GLY A 34 -13.34 -16.56 -1.28
N GLY A 35 -13.46 -16.66 0.05
CA GLY A 35 -12.45 -17.29 0.92
C GLY A 35 -11.26 -16.39 1.30
N ALA A 36 -11.31 -15.09 1.00
CA ALA A 36 -10.27 -14.15 1.39
C ALA A 36 -10.83 -12.84 1.95
N LEU A 37 -10.04 -12.20 2.80
CA LEU A 37 -10.19 -10.83 3.26
C LEU A 37 -9.25 -9.93 2.46
N ALA A 38 -9.73 -8.79 1.99
CA ALA A 38 -8.93 -7.67 1.53
C ALA A 38 -9.05 -6.50 2.52
N VAL A 39 -7.90 -6.01 2.99
CA VAL A 39 -7.78 -4.87 3.90
C VAL A 39 -7.11 -3.73 3.15
N PHE A 40 -7.87 -2.66 2.96
CA PHE A 40 -7.42 -1.45 2.28
C PHE A 40 -7.10 -0.38 3.32
N GLY A 41 -5.95 0.26 3.19
CA GLY A 41 -5.58 1.44 3.97
C GLY A 41 -4.92 2.50 3.10
N ARG A 42 -4.94 3.75 3.54
CA ARG A 42 -4.27 4.86 2.86
C ARG A 42 -3.28 5.51 3.82
N PRO A 43 -1.97 5.21 3.73
CA PRO A 43 -1.00 5.91 4.55
C PRO A 43 -0.95 7.39 4.11
N ALA A 44 -1.18 8.31 5.05
CA ALA A 44 -1.47 9.71 4.77
C ALA A 44 -0.43 10.39 3.85
N SER A 45 0.84 10.03 3.99
CA SER A 45 1.97 10.66 3.28
C SER A 45 2.12 10.29 1.81
N PHE A 46 1.43 9.25 1.31
CA PHE A 46 1.76 8.66 -0.01
C PHE A 46 0.67 8.82 -1.06
N GLU A 47 -0.54 9.21 -0.68
CA GLU A 47 -1.70 9.31 -1.57
C GLU A 47 -2.03 8.02 -2.37
N VAL A 48 -1.64 6.86 -1.85
CA VAL A 48 -1.87 5.54 -2.46
C VAL A 48 -2.83 4.71 -1.62
N LEU A 49 -3.40 3.65 -2.21
CA LEU A 49 -4.08 2.61 -1.45
C LEU A 49 -3.16 1.41 -1.27
N ALA A 50 -2.87 1.08 -0.01
CA ALA A 50 -2.19 -0.15 0.35
C ALA A 50 -3.21 -1.26 0.62
N ILE A 51 -2.91 -2.46 0.14
CA ILE A 51 -3.82 -3.59 0.19
C ILE A 51 -3.06 -4.79 0.73
N ARG A 52 -3.50 -5.30 1.88
CA ARG A 52 -3.11 -6.62 2.38
C ARG A 52 -4.30 -7.56 2.19
N THR A 53 -4.03 -8.77 1.73
CA THR A 53 -5.05 -9.83 1.69
C THR A 53 -4.74 -10.87 2.73
N ALA A 54 -5.74 -11.59 3.24
CA ALA A 54 -5.55 -12.72 4.13
C ALA A 54 -6.50 -13.84 3.72
N ARG A 55 -6.02 -15.08 3.67
CA ARG A 55 -6.90 -16.24 3.44
C ARG A 55 -7.72 -16.52 4.69
N LEU A 56 -8.97 -16.89 4.48
CA LEU A 56 -9.90 -17.24 5.57
C LEU A 56 -10.10 -18.76 5.63
N ALA A 57 -10.23 -19.29 6.84
CA ALA A 57 -10.46 -20.73 7.05
C ALA A 57 -11.88 -21.15 6.65
N ALA A 58 -12.84 -20.23 6.73
CA ALA A 58 -14.23 -20.44 6.37
C ALA A 58 -14.76 -19.26 5.54
N PRO A 59 -15.81 -19.47 4.72
CA PRO A 59 -16.49 -18.38 4.02
C PRO A 59 -16.93 -17.28 5.00
N TYR A 60 -16.56 -16.04 4.68
CA TYR A 60 -16.94 -14.86 5.45
C TYR A 60 -17.28 -13.75 4.45
N VAL A 61 -18.35 -13.01 4.70
CA VAL A 61 -18.81 -11.91 3.84
C VAL A 61 -18.94 -10.66 4.69
N LEU A 62 -18.20 -9.62 4.33
CA LEU A 62 -18.28 -8.31 4.97
C LEU A 62 -17.81 -7.23 4.01
N ASP A 63 -18.33 -6.02 4.20
CA ASP A 63 -17.82 -4.80 3.54
C ASP A 63 -17.99 -3.61 4.49
N VAL A 64 -17.02 -3.40 5.38
CA VAL A 64 -17.11 -2.41 6.47
C VAL A 64 -15.83 -1.59 6.60
N THR A 65 -15.93 -0.38 7.12
CA THR A 65 -14.77 0.44 7.50
C THR A 65 -14.65 0.44 9.01
N VAL A 66 -13.45 0.18 9.54
CA VAL A 66 -13.17 0.09 10.98
C VAL A 66 -11.91 0.89 11.33
N SER A 67 -11.71 1.15 12.63
CA SER A 67 -10.42 1.64 13.14
C SER A 67 -9.33 0.60 12.92
N ALA A 68 -8.18 1.02 12.38
CA ALA A 68 -7.02 0.13 12.22
C ALA A 68 -6.44 -0.30 13.57
N GLY A 69 -6.48 0.61 14.57
CA GLY A 69 -6.00 0.35 15.92
C GLY A 69 -6.84 -0.69 16.64
N GLU A 70 -8.16 -0.51 16.64
CA GLU A 70 -9.08 -1.49 17.26
C GLU A 70 -8.99 -2.84 16.56
N LEU A 71 -8.86 -2.86 15.23
CA LEU A 71 -8.68 -4.11 14.51
C LEU A 71 -7.37 -4.81 14.87
N LEU A 72 -6.28 -4.05 15.05
CA LEU A 72 -5.00 -4.60 15.47
C LEU A 72 -5.09 -5.22 16.86
N GLU A 73 -5.72 -4.54 17.81
CA GLU A 73 -5.93 -5.04 19.18
C GLU A 73 -6.85 -6.28 19.22
N ALA A 74 -7.76 -6.39 18.26
CA ALA A 74 -8.69 -7.50 18.15
C ALA A 74 -8.13 -8.74 17.41
N ILE A 75 -6.88 -8.69 16.92
CA ILE A 75 -6.22 -9.85 16.31
C ILE A 75 -5.62 -10.74 17.40
N ASP A 76 -6.03 -12.01 17.40
CA ASP A 76 -5.36 -13.08 18.11
C ASP A 76 -4.45 -13.82 17.13
N GLU A 77 -3.15 -13.48 17.15
CA GLU A 77 -2.15 -14.09 16.27
C GLU A 77 -1.97 -15.58 16.53
N ALA A 78 -2.06 -16.02 17.79
CA ALA A 78 -1.85 -17.42 18.17
C ALA A 78 -3.03 -18.29 17.74
N ALA A 79 -4.26 -17.79 17.93
CA ALA A 79 -5.47 -18.47 17.47
C ALA A 79 -5.71 -18.31 15.97
N GLY A 80 -4.99 -17.41 15.28
CA GLY A 80 -5.22 -17.13 13.86
C GLY A 80 -6.62 -16.57 13.63
N SER A 81 -7.08 -15.67 14.49
CA SER A 81 -8.44 -15.10 14.41
C SER A 81 -8.47 -13.61 14.69
N ALA A 82 -9.57 -12.96 14.33
CA ALA A 82 -9.84 -11.57 14.70
C ALA A 82 -11.33 -11.33 14.93
N VAL A 83 -11.64 -10.49 15.91
CA VAL A 83 -12.98 -9.90 16.06
C VAL A 83 -13.04 -8.64 15.19
N VAL A 84 -14.10 -8.48 14.40
CA VAL A 84 -14.27 -7.27 13.58
C VAL A 84 -14.79 -6.14 14.47
N PRO A 85 -14.10 -5.00 14.59
CA PRO A 85 -14.56 -3.88 15.41
C PRO A 85 -15.85 -3.25 14.88
N ALA A 86 -16.40 -2.32 15.67
CA ALA A 86 -17.55 -1.54 15.25
C ALA A 86 -17.23 -0.71 13.99
N ALA A 87 -18.23 -0.59 13.10
CA ALA A 87 -18.08 0.21 11.90
C ALA A 87 -17.94 1.69 12.25
N VAL A 88 -17.03 2.38 11.57
CA VAL A 88 -16.82 3.83 11.69
C VAL A 88 -17.18 4.53 10.38
N THR A 89 -17.49 5.81 10.46
CA THR A 89 -17.55 6.67 9.27
C THR A 89 -16.16 6.75 8.66
N GLY A 90 -16.01 6.15 7.48
CA GLY A 90 -14.72 6.07 6.82
C GLY A 90 -14.29 7.41 6.20
N PRO A 91 -12.97 7.63 6.04
CA PRO A 91 -12.45 8.76 5.28
C PRO A 91 -12.91 8.68 3.80
N PRO A 92 -12.93 9.81 3.05
CA PRO A 92 -13.48 9.84 1.68
C PRO A 92 -12.89 8.81 0.71
N TRP A 93 -11.63 8.43 0.88
CA TRP A 93 -10.99 7.42 0.02
C TRP A 93 -11.61 6.03 0.16
N ALA A 94 -12.26 5.71 1.29
CA ALA A 94 -12.84 4.39 1.54
C ALA A 94 -13.99 4.05 0.57
N GLY A 95 -14.60 5.07 -0.06
CA GLY A 95 -15.57 4.92 -1.13
C GLY A 95 -14.96 4.77 -2.54
N VAL A 96 -13.64 4.88 -2.67
CA VAL A 96 -12.93 4.89 -3.96
C VAL A 96 -11.89 3.77 -3.98
N LEU A 97 -12.36 2.53 -4.13
CA LEU A 97 -11.50 1.33 -4.16
C LEU A 97 -11.15 0.89 -5.59
N PRO A 98 -10.01 0.22 -5.80
CA PRO A 98 -9.67 -0.38 -7.08
C PRO A 98 -10.62 -1.56 -7.41
N PRO A 99 -10.86 -1.85 -8.71
CA PRO A 99 -11.73 -2.95 -9.10
C PRO A 99 -11.20 -4.31 -8.63
N ARG A 100 -12.11 -5.25 -8.35
CA ARG A 100 -11.76 -6.61 -7.93
C ARG A 100 -11.08 -7.41 -9.05
N GLY A 101 -11.53 -7.23 -10.30
CA GLY A 101 -11.05 -7.95 -11.47
C GLY A 101 -10.68 -7.05 -12.65
N GLY A 102 -10.49 -7.67 -13.83
CA GLY A 102 -10.13 -6.97 -15.06
C GLY A 102 -8.70 -6.43 -15.08
N TRP A 103 -7.79 -7.05 -14.33
CA TRP A 103 -6.39 -6.64 -14.25
C TRP A 103 -5.59 -7.26 -15.39
N ARG A 104 -4.87 -6.41 -16.13
CA ARG A 104 -3.91 -6.83 -17.15
C ARG A 104 -2.50 -6.48 -16.72
N GLN A 105 -1.56 -7.41 -16.91
CA GLN A 105 -0.16 -7.13 -16.63
C GLN A 105 0.43 -6.13 -17.63
N VAL A 106 1.19 -5.17 -17.10
CA VAL A 106 1.94 -4.17 -17.85
C VAL A 106 3.42 -4.59 -17.86
N PRO A 107 4.06 -4.68 -19.02
CA PRO A 107 5.48 -5.02 -19.12
C PRO A 107 6.37 -3.86 -18.64
N GLY A 108 7.67 -4.14 -18.48
CA GLY A 108 8.67 -3.11 -18.19
C GLY A 108 8.82 -2.73 -16.72
N LEU A 109 8.16 -3.42 -15.79
CA LEU A 109 8.40 -3.24 -14.36
C LEU A 109 9.82 -3.70 -14.00
N PRO A 110 10.69 -2.84 -13.43
CA PRO A 110 11.98 -3.25 -12.91
C PRO A 110 11.85 -4.24 -11.76
N GLY A 111 12.85 -5.13 -11.60
CA GLY A 111 12.92 -6.03 -10.46
C GLY A 111 13.02 -5.31 -9.11
N ALA A 112 12.75 -6.03 -8.01
CA ALA A 112 12.68 -5.45 -6.67
C ALA A 112 13.96 -4.70 -6.24
N ASP A 113 15.14 -5.21 -6.58
CA ASP A 113 16.40 -4.52 -6.30
C ASP A 113 16.58 -3.23 -7.08
N ALA A 114 16.18 -3.21 -8.36
CA ALA A 114 16.22 -2.00 -9.17
C ALA A 114 15.24 -0.94 -8.65
N MET A 115 14.06 -1.35 -8.19
CA MET A 115 13.11 -0.47 -7.50
C MET A 115 13.68 0.12 -6.22
N ARG A 116 14.34 -0.69 -5.38
CA ARG A 116 15.01 -0.23 -4.16
C ARG A 116 16.11 0.78 -4.47
N ARG A 117 16.95 0.52 -5.48
CA ARG A 117 17.99 1.47 -5.93
C ARG A 117 17.39 2.79 -6.43
N ALA A 118 16.36 2.74 -7.26
CA ALA A 118 15.67 3.95 -7.73
C ALA A 118 15.10 4.77 -6.58
N LEU A 119 14.55 4.11 -5.55
CA LEU A 119 14.09 4.78 -4.33
C LEU A 119 15.24 5.42 -3.56
N THR A 120 16.38 4.75 -3.39
CA THR A 120 17.56 5.31 -2.72
C THR A 120 18.06 6.57 -3.42
N VAL A 121 18.12 6.58 -4.75
CA VAL A 121 18.49 7.76 -5.55
C VAL A 121 17.50 8.90 -5.32
N ALA A 122 16.19 8.63 -5.39
CA ALA A 122 15.16 9.65 -5.18
C ALA A 122 15.17 10.25 -3.77
N VAL A 123 15.41 9.43 -2.73
CA VAL A 123 15.56 9.89 -1.34
C VAL A 123 16.81 10.76 -1.18
N ALA A 124 17.93 10.37 -1.78
CA ALA A 124 19.16 11.16 -1.75
C ALA A 124 18.97 12.51 -2.43
N GLU A 125 18.29 12.53 -3.59
CA GLU A 125 17.96 13.79 -4.28
C GLU A 125 17.05 14.68 -3.43
N PHE A 126 15.99 14.14 -2.81
CA PHE A 126 15.10 14.90 -1.94
C PHE A 126 15.87 15.57 -0.80
N ARG A 127 16.75 14.82 -0.13
CA ARG A 127 17.60 15.34 0.96
C ARG A 127 18.56 16.42 0.48
N SER A 128 19.23 16.18 -0.64
CA SER A 128 20.16 17.15 -1.22
C SER A 128 19.46 18.47 -1.57
N ARG A 129 18.26 18.41 -2.15
CA ARG A 129 17.48 19.62 -2.45
C ARG A 129 16.98 20.32 -1.19
N ASP A 130 16.54 19.58 -0.17
CA ASP A 130 16.15 20.16 1.12
C ASP A 130 17.32 20.88 1.80
N GLU A 131 18.53 20.31 1.74
CA GLU A 131 19.75 20.89 2.29
C GLU A 131 20.18 22.17 1.55
N GLN A 132 19.97 22.23 0.24
CA GLN A 132 20.28 23.40 -0.59
C GLN A 132 19.33 24.59 -0.39
N LEU A 133 18.17 24.37 0.24
CA LEU A 133 17.24 25.46 0.57
C LEU A 133 17.88 26.42 1.59
N SER A 134 17.71 27.71 1.35
CA SER A 134 18.09 28.76 2.30
C SER A 134 17.25 28.62 3.59
N PRO A 135 17.73 29.11 4.75
CA PRO A 135 16.94 29.05 5.99
C PRO A 135 15.53 29.66 5.89
N GLY A 136 15.34 30.68 5.04
CA GLY A 136 14.04 31.30 4.78
C GLY A 136 13.12 30.45 3.89
N ASP A 137 13.69 29.65 2.99
CA ASP A 137 12.94 28.85 2.01
C ASP A 137 12.63 27.42 2.51
N ARG A 138 13.22 26.98 3.63
CA ARG A 138 12.97 25.67 4.29
C ARG A 138 11.59 25.58 4.95
N THR A 139 10.55 25.95 4.20
CA THR A 139 9.16 25.88 4.59
C THR A 139 8.58 24.48 4.31
N ARG A 140 7.48 24.14 4.99
CA ARG A 140 6.72 22.92 4.69
C ARG A 140 6.24 22.89 3.24
N ALA A 141 5.76 24.03 2.73
CA ALA A 141 5.24 24.13 1.37
C ALA A 141 6.31 23.80 0.32
N GLU A 142 7.54 24.25 0.53
CA GLU A 142 8.65 24.01 -0.40
C GLU A 142 9.11 22.55 -0.36
N ARG A 143 9.22 21.97 0.83
CA ARG A 143 9.47 20.53 1.01
C ARG A 143 8.40 19.68 0.33
N ASP A 144 7.13 20.06 0.48
CA ASP A 144 6.02 19.36 -0.17
C ASP A 144 6.07 19.53 -1.69
N ARG A 145 6.52 20.69 -2.20
CA ARG A 145 6.74 20.93 -3.64
C ARG A 145 7.83 20.01 -4.19
N ILE A 146 9.00 19.98 -3.56
CA ILE A 146 10.12 19.10 -3.95
C ILE A 146 9.69 17.64 -3.87
N GLY A 147 9.00 17.26 -2.79
CA GLY A 147 8.46 15.92 -2.60
C GLY A 147 7.50 15.53 -3.72
N ARG A 148 6.50 16.37 -4.02
CA ARG A 148 5.56 16.10 -5.13
C ARG A 148 6.27 15.94 -6.46
N GLU A 149 7.27 16.77 -6.75
CA GLU A 149 8.06 16.65 -7.99
C GLU A 149 8.77 15.29 -8.07
N ILE A 150 9.53 14.91 -7.05
CA ILE A 150 10.32 13.67 -7.06
C ILE A 150 9.41 12.43 -7.03
N TRP A 151 8.43 12.40 -6.13
CA TRP A 151 7.59 11.22 -5.90
C TRP A 151 6.52 11.00 -6.99
N SER A 152 6.29 11.99 -7.85
CA SER A 152 5.41 11.86 -9.02
C SER A 152 6.10 11.30 -10.25
N ARG A 153 7.44 11.30 -10.31
CA ARG A 153 8.21 10.72 -11.41
C ARG A 153 7.89 9.25 -11.58
N THR A 154 7.89 8.79 -12.82
CA THR A 154 7.63 7.40 -13.16
C THR A 154 8.84 6.51 -12.94
N LEU A 155 8.58 5.26 -12.59
CA LEU A 155 9.61 4.23 -12.43
C LEU A 155 9.95 3.62 -13.80
N GLY A 156 11.16 3.91 -14.29
CA GLY A 156 11.61 3.48 -15.61
C GLY A 156 10.64 3.95 -16.71
N ASP A 157 10.38 3.09 -17.69
CA ASP A 157 9.44 3.37 -18.79
C ASP A 157 7.97 3.09 -18.42
N THR A 158 7.69 2.74 -17.16
CA THR A 158 6.33 2.44 -16.72
C THR A 158 5.54 3.71 -16.39
N ARG A 159 4.23 3.59 -16.18
CA ARG A 159 3.41 4.68 -15.64
C ARG A 159 3.30 4.65 -14.11
N LEU A 160 4.03 3.77 -13.44
CA LEU A 160 4.00 3.63 -11.99
C LEU A 160 4.80 4.77 -11.33
N PRO A 161 4.21 5.61 -10.50
CA PRO A 161 4.94 6.69 -9.85
C PRO A 161 5.82 6.18 -8.71
N LEU A 162 6.95 6.85 -8.46
CA LEU A 162 7.89 6.51 -7.38
C LEU A 162 7.23 6.48 -6.00
N ARG A 163 6.21 7.31 -5.74
CA ARG A 163 5.44 7.25 -4.48
C ARG A 163 4.84 5.88 -4.19
N ALA A 164 4.43 5.12 -5.21
CA ALA A 164 3.89 3.77 -5.02
C ALA A 164 4.97 2.80 -4.56
N VAL A 165 6.18 2.93 -5.12
CA VAL A 165 7.36 2.15 -4.71
C VAL A 165 7.79 2.53 -3.30
N HIS A 166 7.82 3.83 -2.99
CA HIS A 166 8.14 4.34 -1.66
C HIS A 166 7.15 3.81 -0.61
N ALA A 167 5.84 3.89 -0.87
CA ALA A 167 4.83 3.31 0.01
C ALA A 167 4.99 1.79 0.19
N ALA A 168 5.28 1.06 -0.90
CA ALA A 168 5.54 -0.37 -0.84
C ALA A 168 6.76 -0.68 0.05
N GLN A 169 7.85 0.08 -0.06
CA GLN A 169 9.02 -0.07 0.81
C GLN A 169 8.66 0.23 2.28
N SER A 170 8.01 1.36 2.53
CA SER A 170 7.61 1.83 3.86
C SER A 170 6.70 0.87 4.61
N LEU A 171 5.78 0.21 3.90
CA LEU A 171 4.89 -0.80 4.46
C LEU A 171 5.52 -2.20 4.50
N GLY A 172 6.75 -2.35 4.00
CA GLY A 172 7.50 -3.60 3.97
C GLY A 172 7.01 -4.59 2.93
N PHE A 173 6.41 -4.11 1.84
CA PHE A 173 6.01 -4.93 0.69
C PHE A 173 7.16 -5.25 -0.26
N LEU A 174 8.30 -4.57 -0.13
CA LEU A 174 9.53 -4.80 -0.91
C LEU A 174 10.65 -5.38 -0.04
N ARG A 175 10.33 -6.26 0.92
CA ARG A 175 11.35 -6.93 1.73
C ARG A 175 12.26 -7.80 0.85
N PRO A 176 13.59 -7.82 1.10
CA PRO A 176 14.45 -8.86 0.56
C PRO A 176 13.97 -10.20 1.14
N VAL A 177 13.81 -11.21 0.28
CA VAL A 177 13.62 -12.58 0.77
C VAL A 177 14.94 -12.99 1.42
N ARG A 178 15.01 -12.93 2.75
CA ARG A 178 16.11 -13.58 3.48
C ARG A 178 15.80 -15.06 3.45
N ALA A 179 16.35 -15.78 2.47
CA ALA A 179 16.45 -17.22 2.51
C ALA A 179 17.41 -17.60 3.66
N MET A 180 16.91 -17.58 4.89
CA MET A 180 17.68 -17.97 6.08
C MET A 180 17.55 -19.46 6.41
N VAL A 181 16.82 -20.23 5.59
CA VAL A 181 16.78 -21.69 5.65
C VAL A 181 16.71 -22.20 4.21
N PRO A 182 17.55 -23.16 3.78
CA PRO A 182 17.34 -23.82 2.50
C PRO A 182 16.01 -24.59 2.61
N ALA A 183 14.95 -24.05 2.00
CA ALA A 183 13.69 -24.76 1.88
C ALA A 183 13.91 -25.99 1.00
N ALA A 184 13.36 -27.14 1.41
CA ALA A 184 13.50 -28.42 0.71
C ALA A 184 12.87 -28.46 -0.70
N ALA A 185 12.25 -27.36 -1.13
CA ALA A 185 11.79 -27.14 -2.50
C ALA A 185 11.90 -25.64 -2.84
N PRO A 186 12.28 -25.28 -4.07
CA PRO A 186 12.20 -23.89 -4.51
C PRO A 186 10.72 -23.47 -4.50
N VAL A 187 10.34 -22.63 -3.54
CA VAL A 187 9.08 -21.90 -3.63
C VAL A 187 9.31 -20.90 -4.76
N GLU A 188 8.64 -21.07 -5.89
CA GLU A 188 8.66 -20.09 -6.98
C GLU A 188 8.20 -18.75 -6.40
N GLU A 189 9.16 -17.86 -6.15
CA GLU A 189 8.88 -16.52 -5.66
C GLU A 189 8.03 -15.83 -6.71
N GLN A 190 6.75 -15.57 -6.40
CA GLN A 190 5.90 -14.83 -7.33
C GLN A 190 6.52 -13.45 -7.55
N PRO A 191 6.96 -13.13 -8.77
CA PRO A 191 7.67 -11.91 -9.02
C PRO A 191 6.75 -10.70 -8.79
N VAL A 192 7.36 -9.58 -8.44
CA VAL A 192 6.68 -8.28 -8.47
C VAL A 192 6.03 -8.08 -9.85
N ALA A 193 4.81 -7.57 -9.87
CA ALA A 193 4.07 -7.36 -11.10
C ALA A 193 3.38 -6.01 -11.10
N LEU A 194 3.39 -5.34 -12.25
CA LEU A 194 2.59 -4.14 -12.50
C LEU A 194 1.34 -4.56 -13.25
N LEU A 195 0.19 -4.18 -12.71
CA LEU A 195 -1.11 -4.46 -13.30
C LEU A 195 -1.84 -3.15 -13.57
N GLU A 196 -2.69 -3.12 -14.59
CA GLU A 196 -3.59 -2.01 -14.86
C GLU A 196 -5.04 -2.48 -15.02
N SER A 197 -5.98 -1.62 -14.63
CA SER A 197 -7.42 -1.81 -14.86
C SER A 197 -8.11 -0.45 -14.86
N GLY A 198 -8.71 -0.04 -15.98
CA GLY A 198 -9.34 1.28 -16.11
C GLY A 198 -8.36 2.41 -15.75
N SER A 199 -8.70 3.27 -14.80
CA SER A 199 -7.79 4.34 -14.32
C SER A 199 -6.78 3.88 -13.25
N TRP A 200 -6.74 2.59 -12.89
CA TRP A 200 -5.89 2.10 -11.82
C TRP A 200 -4.62 1.43 -12.32
N LEU A 201 -3.53 1.63 -11.57
CA LEU A 201 -2.34 0.81 -11.58
C LEU A 201 -2.22 0.10 -10.24
N ARG A 202 -1.73 -1.14 -10.24
CA ARG A 202 -1.44 -1.92 -9.03
C ARG A 202 -0.04 -2.51 -9.13
N LEU A 203 0.82 -2.13 -8.20
CA LEU A 203 2.07 -2.83 -7.93
C LEU A 203 1.75 -4.00 -6.98
N ARG A 204 1.81 -5.22 -7.47
CA ARG A 204 1.66 -6.45 -6.68
C ARG A 204 3.02 -6.96 -6.25
N THR A 205 3.15 -7.34 -4.99
CA THR A 205 4.31 -8.02 -4.43
C THR A 205 3.85 -9.26 -3.64
N PRO A 206 4.75 -10.15 -3.21
CA PRO A 206 4.39 -11.29 -2.35
C PRO A 206 3.75 -10.90 -1.02
N TYR A 207 4.02 -9.70 -0.52
CA TYR A 207 3.65 -9.27 0.84
C TYR A 207 2.45 -8.31 0.86
N GLY A 208 1.96 -7.90 -0.30
CA GLY A 208 0.87 -6.95 -0.43
C GLY A 208 0.84 -6.27 -1.78
N SER A 209 -0.03 -5.28 -1.94
CA SER A 209 -0.07 -4.48 -3.16
C SER A 209 -0.33 -3.01 -2.88
N ILE A 210 0.19 -2.16 -3.76
CA ILE A 210 -0.08 -0.73 -3.78
C ILE A 210 -0.90 -0.42 -5.03
N ALA A 211 -2.08 0.16 -4.85
CA ALA A 211 -2.90 0.67 -5.94
C ALA A 211 -2.86 2.19 -5.99
N VAL A 212 -2.71 2.73 -7.20
CA VAL A 212 -2.77 4.17 -7.46
C VAL A 212 -3.72 4.43 -8.62
N ARG A 213 -4.47 5.52 -8.51
CA ARG A 213 -5.23 6.02 -9.65
C ARG A 213 -4.27 6.83 -10.52
N ARG A 214 -4.20 6.50 -11.81
CA ARG A 214 -3.55 7.32 -12.82
C ARG A 214 -4.22 8.68 -12.79
N ALA A 215 -3.45 9.74 -12.64
CA ALA A 215 -3.96 11.07 -12.84
C ALA A 215 -4.40 11.17 -14.30
N GLY A 216 -5.70 11.20 -14.53
CA GLY A 216 -6.33 11.65 -15.77
C GLY A 216 -7.12 12.89 -15.42
N ILE A 217 -6.82 13.98 -16.11
CA ILE A 217 -7.62 15.21 -16.31
C ILE A 217 -8.97 15.15 -15.56
N GLY A 218 -9.00 15.66 -14.33
CA GLY A 218 -10.17 15.47 -13.46
C GLY A 218 -10.11 16.25 -12.16
N GLY A 219 -9.32 17.33 -12.12
CA GLY A 219 -9.63 18.41 -11.19
C GLY A 219 -10.93 19.04 -11.67
N LEU A 220 -12.04 18.73 -11.00
CA LEU A 220 -13.24 19.56 -11.10
C LEU A 220 -12.87 20.93 -10.54
N THR A 221 -12.42 21.81 -11.42
CA THR A 221 -12.40 23.25 -11.18
C THR A 221 -13.85 23.68 -11.22
N VAL A 222 -14.50 23.68 -10.06
CA VAL A 222 -15.75 24.41 -9.88
C VAL A 222 -15.35 25.87 -9.77
N THR A 223 -15.39 26.59 -10.89
CA THR A 223 -15.40 28.05 -10.88
C THR A 223 -16.84 28.46 -10.60
N PRO A 224 -17.15 29.11 -9.46
CA PRO A 224 -18.47 29.70 -9.27
C PRO A 224 -18.67 30.80 -10.31
N LEU A 225 -19.84 30.79 -10.98
CA LEU A 225 -20.39 31.93 -11.72
C LEU A 225 -21.03 32.91 -10.73
#